data_AF-A0A1G8EGP3-F1
#
_entry.id   AF-A0A1G8EGP3-F1
#
_cell.length_a   1.000
_cell.length_b   1.000
_cell.length_c   1.000
_cell.angle_alpha   90.00
_cell.angle_beta   90.00
_cell.angle_gamma   90.00
#
_symmetry.space_group_name_H-M   'P 1'
#
loop_
_entity.id
_entity.type
_entity.pdbx_description
1 polymer ?
#
loop_
_entity_poly.entity_id
_entity_poly.type
_entity_poly.pdbx_seq_one_letter_code
_entity_poly.pdbx_strand_id
1 'polypeptide(L)'
;MQKGIVLNVEMISYVDHVITNIIFNGEDLGVMNKFGATGTIAGVHIPFGIQTLHWELDGPKGTPRIGEVVTLKNQLVILPEQIPAGTRYLGLHLYPDDTAEIIFSESVPDVSARGKKIRATRR
;
A
#
# COMPACT_ATOMS: atom_id res chain seq x y z
N MET A 1 23.06 10.67 -11.08
CA MET A 1 21.64 10.83 -10.69
C MET A 1 21.23 9.63 -9.86
N GLN A 2 20.55 9.85 -8.74
CA GLN A 2 20.08 8.77 -7.87
C GLN A 2 18.95 8.00 -8.59
N LYS A 3 18.95 6.66 -8.53
CA LYS A 3 18.00 5.79 -9.27
C LYS A 3 16.79 5.36 -8.43
N GLY A 4 16.75 5.75 -7.17
CA GLY A 4 15.70 5.41 -6.21
C GLY A 4 15.94 6.08 -4.86
N ILE A 5 15.10 5.76 -3.89
CA ILE A 5 15.18 6.27 -2.52
C ILE A 5 15.02 5.11 -1.53
N VAL A 6 15.59 5.24 -0.34
CA VAL A 6 15.39 4.28 0.75
C VAL A 6 14.39 4.87 1.74
N LEU A 7 13.27 4.20 1.94
CA LEU A 7 12.20 4.62 2.87
C LEU A 7 11.71 3.44 3.68
N ASN A 8 11.08 3.73 4.81
CA ASN A 8 10.24 2.77 5.52
C ASN A 8 8.89 2.66 4.79
N VAL A 9 8.34 1.47 4.66
CA VAL A 9 7.08 1.25 3.92
C VAL A 9 6.04 0.66 4.85
N GLU A 10 4.83 1.21 4.80
CA GLU A 10 3.67 0.64 5.46
C GLU A 10 2.47 0.71 4.52
N MET A 11 1.70 -0.36 4.45
CA MET A 11 0.49 -0.41 3.64
C MET A 11 -0.74 -0.44 4.54
N ILE A 12 -1.69 0.45 4.26
CA ILE A 12 -2.98 0.56 4.94
C ILE A 12 -4.07 0.19 3.96
N SER A 13 -4.89 -0.80 4.31
CA SER A 13 -6.02 -1.24 3.50
C SER A 13 -7.34 -0.68 3.96
N TYR A 14 -8.19 -0.37 2.99
CA TYR A 14 -9.60 -0.04 3.17
C TYR A 14 -10.52 -1.12 2.57
N VAL A 15 -9.98 -2.30 2.28
CA VAL A 15 -10.67 -3.45 1.67
C VAL A 15 -11.23 -4.36 2.76
N ASP A 16 -12.44 -4.89 2.55
CA ASP A 16 -13.09 -5.88 3.43
C ASP A 16 -12.59 -7.31 3.18
N HIS A 17 -11.28 -7.47 3.06
CA HIS A 17 -10.61 -8.75 2.85
C HIS A 17 -9.39 -8.88 3.75
N VAL A 18 -9.07 -10.12 4.16
CA VAL A 18 -7.70 -10.43 4.58
C VAL A 18 -6.85 -10.32 3.33
N ILE A 19 -5.69 -9.71 3.45
CA ILE A 19 -4.77 -9.52 2.33
C ILE A 19 -3.46 -10.21 2.68
N THR A 20 -3.01 -11.07 1.78
CA THR A 20 -1.77 -11.84 1.90
C THR A 20 -0.88 -11.59 0.69
N ASN A 21 0.36 -12.09 0.73
CA ASN A 21 1.31 -12.05 -0.39
C ASN A 21 1.43 -10.65 -1.02
N ILE A 22 1.59 -9.62 -0.18
CA ILE A 22 1.67 -8.23 -0.62
C ILE A 22 3.07 -7.97 -1.16
N ILE A 23 3.22 -7.86 -2.48
CA ILE A 23 4.52 -7.66 -3.11
C ILE A 23 4.59 -6.28 -3.76
N PHE A 24 5.50 -5.44 -3.26
CA PHE A 24 5.77 -4.09 -3.77
C PHE A 24 7.19 -4.03 -4.34
N ASN A 25 7.32 -3.84 -5.66
CA ASN A 25 8.63 -3.84 -6.35
C ASN A 25 9.51 -5.07 -6.06
N GLY A 26 8.89 -6.22 -5.80
CA GLY A 26 9.58 -7.46 -5.43
C GLY A 26 9.85 -7.63 -3.94
N GLU A 27 9.56 -6.61 -3.11
CA GLU A 27 9.65 -6.69 -1.65
C GLU A 27 8.33 -7.21 -1.07
N ASP A 28 8.42 -8.17 -0.14
CA ASP A 28 7.27 -8.68 0.60
C ASP A 28 6.94 -7.78 1.79
N LEU A 29 5.73 -7.22 1.79
CA LEU A 29 5.22 -6.36 2.87
C LEU A 29 4.41 -7.13 3.91
N GLY A 30 4.26 -8.45 3.74
CA GLY A 30 3.58 -9.37 4.64
C GLY A 30 2.08 -9.46 4.38
N VAL A 31 1.32 -9.43 5.46
CA VAL A 31 -0.14 -9.67 5.46
C VAL A 31 -0.86 -8.64 6.32
N MET A 32 -2.15 -8.48 6.09
CA MET A 32 -3.00 -7.67 6.96
C MET A 32 -4.44 -8.19 7.03
N ASN A 33 -5.08 -7.94 8.17
CA ASN A 33 -6.51 -8.21 8.33
C ASN A 33 -7.37 -7.23 7.53
N LYS A 34 -8.67 -7.52 7.45
CA LYS A 34 -9.71 -6.63 6.90
C LYS A 34 -9.57 -5.21 7.43
N PHE A 35 -9.50 -4.23 6.52
CA PHE A 35 -9.31 -2.81 6.85
C PHE A 35 -8.08 -2.49 7.72
N GLY A 36 -7.07 -3.37 7.69
CA GLY A 36 -5.88 -3.31 8.53
C GLY A 36 -4.74 -2.50 7.93
N ALA A 37 -3.58 -2.67 8.53
CA ALA A 37 -2.30 -2.20 8.01
C ALA A 37 -1.23 -3.28 8.21
N THR A 38 -0.16 -3.23 7.43
CA THR A 38 1.03 -4.05 7.66
C THR A 38 1.81 -3.51 8.85
N GLY A 39 2.81 -4.27 9.31
CA GLY A 39 3.92 -3.65 10.04
C GLY A 39 4.71 -2.71 9.13
N THR A 40 5.56 -1.86 9.73
CA THR A 40 6.53 -1.07 8.97
C THR A 40 7.67 -1.98 8.51
N ILE A 41 7.92 -2.01 7.20
CA ILE A 41 9.14 -2.60 6.62
C ILE A 41 10.19 -1.50 6.52
N ALA A 42 11.31 -1.66 7.22
CA ALA A 42 12.33 -0.62 7.31
C ALA A 42 13.35 -0.70 6.17
N GLY A 43 13.78 0.45 5.65
CA GLY A 43 14.92 0.54 4.74
C GLY A 43 14.70 -0.07 3.34
N VAL A 44 13.46 -0.05 2.85
CA VAL A 44 13.11 -0.54 1.51
C VAL A 44 13.69 0.37 0.45
N HIS A 45 14.40 -0.19 -0.53
CA HIS A 45 14.86 0.54 -1.70
C HIS A 45 13.75 0.63 -2.75
N ILE A 46 13.37 1.86 -3.10
CA ILE A 46 12.25 2.16 -3.98
C ILE A 46 12.79 2.81 -5.25
N PRO A 47 12.73 2.13 -6.41
CA PRO A 47 13.19 2.71 -7.67
C PRO A 47 12.29 3.87 -8.10
N PHE A 48 12.87 4.90 -8.73
CA PHE A 48 12.07 5.93 -9.38
C PHE A 48 11.42 5.40 -10.66
N GLY A 49 10.25 5.94 -11.01
CA GLY A 49 9.45 5.53 -12.18
C GLY A 49 8.17 4.81 -11.80
N ILE A 50 7.72 3.90 -12.67
CA ILE A 50 6.50 3.10 -12.47
C ILE A 50 6.75 2.05 -11.39
N GLN A 51 5.83 1.97 -10.44
CA GLN A 51 5.87 1.01 -9.34
C GLN A 51 5.01 -0.21 -9.65
N THR A 52 5.38 -1.34 -9.08
CA THR A 52 4.60 -2.59 -9.15
C THR A 52 4.05 -2.95 -7.78
N LEU A 53 2.78 -3.34 -7.75
CA LEU A 53 2.09 -3.81 -6.54
C LEU A 53 1.09 -4.90 -6.93
N HIS A 54 1.17 -6.03 -6.24
CA HIS A 54 0.13 -7.05 -6.27
C HIS A 54 -0.08 -7.64 -4.87
N TRP A 55 -1.24 -8.26 -4.68
CA TRP A 55 -1.63 -8.87 -3.42
C TRP A 55 -2.61 -10.02 -3.66
N GLU A 56 -2.82 -10.87 -2.68
CA GLU A 56 -3.82 -11.94 -2.72
C GLU A 56 -4.95 -11.67 -1.74
N LEU A 57 -6.17 -11.98 -2.16
CA LEU A 57 -7.36 -11.87 -1.31
C LEU A 57 -7.62 -13.18 -0.56
N ASP A 58 -7.77 -13.08 0.75
CA ASP A 58 -8.11 -14.20 1.63
C ASP A 58 -9.29 -13.83 2.55
N GLY A 59 -9.76 -14.81 3.31
CA GLY A 59 -10.81 -14.64 4.30
C GLY A 59 -11.47 -15.95 4.73
N PRO A 60 -12.50 -15.88 5.60
CA PRO A 60 -13.28 -17.05 6.00
C PRO A 60 -13.89 -17.77 4.80
N LYS A 61 -14.00 -19.11 4.87
CA LYS A 61 -14.61 -19.93 3.82
C LYS A 61 -15.95 -19.34 3.36
N GLY A 62 -16.09 -19.17 2.05
CA GLY A 62 -17.29 -18.57 1.44
C GLY A 62 -17.19 -17.06 1.19
N THR A 63 -16.10 -16.40 1.60
CA THR A 63 -15.84 -15.02 1.15
C THR A 63 -15.60 -15.02 -0.37
N PRO A 64 -16.22 -14.12 -1.13
CA PRO A 64 -15.96 -14.00 -2.57
C PRO A 64 -14.47 -13.77 -2.86
N ARG A 65 -13.97 -14.16 -4.03
CA ARG A 65 -12.59 -13.85 -4.49
C ARG A 65 -11.43 -14.40 -3.64
N ILE A 66 -11.66 -15.31 -2.70
CA ILE A 66 -10.55 -15.98 -1.98
C ILE A 66 -9.60 -16.64 -2.99
N GLY A 67 -8.29 -16.44 -2.79
CA GLY A 67 -7.22 -16.95 -3.64
C GLY A 67 -6.96 -16.14 -4.90
N GLU A 68 -7.70 -15.04 -5.12
CA GLU A 68 -7.47 -14.17 -6.27
C GLU A 68 -6.20 -13.34 -6.04
N VAL A 69 -5.25 -13.46 -6.97
CA VAL A 69 -4.09 -12.57 -7.07
C VAL A 69 -4.51 -11.32 -7.85
N VAL A 70 -4.55 -10.19 -7.16
CA VAL A 70 -4.98 -8.91 -7.71
C VAL A 70 -3.77 -8.06 -8.07
N THR A 71 -3.79 -7.54 -9.29
CA THR A 71 -2.84 -6.52 -9.75
C THR A 71 -3.50 -5.14 -9.73
N LEU A 72 -2.70 -4.13 -9.40
CA LEU A 72 -3.13 -2.73 -9.37
C LEU A 72 -3.85 -2.28 -10.66
N LYS A 73 -5.02 -1.64 -10.53
CA LYS A 73 -5.78 -1.10 -11.67
C LYS A 73 -5.36 0.30 -12.14
N ASN A 74 -4.81 1.12 -11.25
CA ASN A 74 -4.22 2.41 -11.60
C ASN A 74 -2.70 2.29 -11.77
N GLN A 75 -2.03 3.36 -12.20
CA GLN A 75 -0.56 3.39 -12.24
C GLN A 75 -0.03 4.21 -11.06
N LEU A 76 0.93 3.65 -10.34
CA LEU A 76 1.71 4.34 -9.33
C LEU A 76 3.04 4.78 -9.96
N VAL A 77 3.37 6.05 -9.82
CA VAL A 77 4.64 6.62 -10.33
C VAL A 77 5.28 7.42 -9.20
N ILE A 78 6.56 7.17 -8.95
CA ILE A 78 7.38 7.91 -7.98
C ILE A 78 8.46 8.65 -8.75
N LEU A 79 8.42 9.97 -8.72
CA LEU A 79 9.45 10.84 -9.29
C LEU A 79 10.18 11.59 -8.16
N PRO A 80 11.51 11.83 -8.28
CA PRO A 80 12.29 12.51 -7.25
C PRO A 80 11.69 13.85 -6.78
N GLU A 81 11.15 14.63 -7.71
CA GLU A 81 10.56 15.95 -7.48
C GLU A 81 9.27 15.93 -6.65
N GLN A 82 8.62 14.77 -6.51
CA GLN A 82 7.40 14.61 -5.74
C GLN A 82 7.68 14.36 -4.25
N ILE A 83 8.92 14.06 -3.88
CA ILE A 83 9.28 13.62 -2.54
C ILE A 83 9.61 14.83 -1.68
N PRO A 84 8.81 15.12 -0.63
CA PRO A 84 9.12 16.21 0.29
C PRO A 84 10.46 15.97 1.00
N ALA A 85 11.18 17.05 1.29
CA ALA A 85 12.35 16.98 2.15
C ALA A 85 11.99 16.39 3.52
N GLY A 86 12.85 15.55 4.09
CA GLY A 86 12.61 14.92 5.39
C GLY A 86 11.76 13.66 5.34
N THR A 87 11.24 13.25 4.18
CA THR A 87 10.48 12.00 4.01
C THR A 87 11.27 10.80 4.53
N ARG A 88 10.62 9.99 5.36
CA ARG A 88 11.15 8.74 5.91
C ARG A 88 10.27 7.53 5.63
N TYR A 89 8.99 7.77 5.31
CA TYR A 89 7.98 6.75 5.11
C TYR A 89 7.28 6.90 3.76
N LEU A 90 6.94 5.76 3.17
CA LEU A 90 5.99 5.62 2.08
C LEU A 90 4.75 4.90 2.60
N GLY A 91 3.62 5.61 2.66
CA GLY A 91 2.30 5.03 2.89
C GLY A 91 1.71 4.52 1.58
N LEU A 92 1.44 3.22 1.51
CA LEU A 92 0.65 2.61 0.44
C LEU A 92 -0.79 2.45 0.92
N HIS A 93 -1.76 3.01 0.19
CA HIS A 93 -3.15 3.04 0.59
C HIS A 93 -4.00 2.22 -0.38
N LEU A 94 -4.49 1.05 0.03
CA LEU A 94 -5.25 0.14 -0.82
C LEU A 94 -6.76 0.34 -0.72
N TYR A 95 -7.45 0.39 -1.86
CA TYR A 95 -8.89 0.66 -1.93
C TYR A 95 -9.70 -0.51 -2.49
N PRO A 96 -11.03 -0.57 -2.19
CA PRO A 96 -11.92 -1.65 -2.64
C PRO A 96 -12.09 -1.80 -4.15
N ASP A 97 -11.72 -0.80 -4.93
CA ASP A 97 -11.79 -0.81 -6.40
C ASP A 97 -10.49 -1.32 -7.05
N ASP A 98 -9.65 -2.03 -6.28
CA ASP A 98 -8.34 -2.55 -6.68
C ASP A 98 -7.35 -1.45 -7.14
N THR A 99 -7.54 -0.23 -6.64
CA THR A 99 -6.60 0.89 -6.81
C THR A 99 -5.78 1.13 -5.54
N ALA A 100 -4.64 1.81 -5.68
CA ALA A 100 -3.86 2.28 -4.54
C ALA A 100 -3.40 3.74 -4.70
N GLU A 101 -3.07 4.36 -3.58
CA GLU A 101 -2.47 5.71 -3.51
C GLU A 101 -1.14 5.65 -2.75
N ILE A 102 -0.20 6.52 -3.13
CA ILE A 102 1.08 6.73 -2.44
C ILE A 102 1.01 8.05 -1.67
N ILE A 103 1.42 8.02 -0.40
CA ILE A 103 1.59 9.22 0.42
C ILE A 103 2.98 9.19 1.07
N PHE A 104 3.78 10.23 0.85
CA PHE A 104 5.06 10.42 1.53
C PHE A 104 4.84 11.04 2.90
N SER A 105 5.62 10.61 3.90
CA SER A 105 5.51 11.10 5.28
C SER A 105 6.87 11.12 5.98
N GLU A 106 7.04 12.03 6.92
CA GLU A 106 8.20 12.08 7.83
C GLU A 106 8.08 11.06 8.98
N SER A 107 6.85 10.65 9.31
CA SER A 107 6.50 9.70 10.37
C SER A 107 5.67 8.52 9.84
N VAL A 108 5.35 7.57 10.72
CA VAL A 108 4.43 6.45 10.41
C VAL A 108 3.18 6.98 9.68
N PRO A 109 2.80 6.40 8.52
CA PRO A 109 1.71 6.92 7.70
C PRO A 109 0.36 6.96 8.43
N ASP A 110 -0.31 8.10 8.31
CA ASP A 110 -1.70 8.25 8.73
C ASP A 110 -2.67 7.74 7.67
N VAL A 111 -3.94 7.57 8.04
CA VAL A 111 -5.00 7.27 7.06
C VAL A 111 -5.16 8.37 6.00
N SER A 112 -5.21 7.98 4.73
CA SER A 112 -5.46 8.88 3.58
C SER A 112 -6.79 9.61 3.70
N ALA A 113 -6.92 10.74 2.99
CA ALA A 113 -8.17 11.49 2.91
C ALA A 113 -9.33 10.64 2.35
N ARG A 114 -9.06 9.82 1.33
CA ARG A 114 -10.04 8.85 0.78
C ARG A 114 -10.36 7.76 1.81
N GLY A 115 -9.36 7.26 2.51
CA GLY A 115 -9.51 6.29 3.59
C GLY A 115 -10.41 6.77 4.73
N LYS A 116 -10.26 8.03 5.14
CA LYS A 116 -11.13 8.67 6.15
C LYS A 116 -12.60 8.64 5.73
N LYS A 117 -12.90 8.93 4.47
CA LYS A 117 -14.27 8.88 3.93
C LYS A 117 -14.86 7.48 3.97
N ILE A 118 -14.09 6.46 3.54
CA ILE A 118 -14.53 5.05 3.57
C ILE A 118 -14.78 4.59 5.00
N ARG A 119 -13.94 4.99 5.95
CA ARG A 119 -14.14 4.64 7.37
C ARG A 119 -15.35 5.34 7.98
N ALA A 120 -15.67 6.56 7.54
CA ALA A 120 -16.83 7.31 8.02
C ALA A 120 -18.16 6.67 7.59
N THR A 121 -18.24 6.12 6.37
CA THR A 121 -19.45 5.44 5.85
C THR A 121 -19.69 4.06 6.46
N ARG A 122 -18.82 3.58 7.35
CA ARG A 122 -18.96 2.30 8.08
C ARG A 122 -19.63 2.44 9.45
N ARG A 123 -19.86 3.67 9.92
CA ARG A 123 -20.61 3.94 11.15
C ARG A 123 -22.10 4.01 10.84
#